data_AF-A0A5K1D452-F1
#
_entry.id   AF-A0A5K1D452-F1
#
_cell.length_a   1.000
_cell.length_b   1.000
_cell.length_c   1.000
_cell.angle_alpha   90.00
_cell.angle_beta   90.00
_cell.angle_gamma   90.00
#
_symmetry.space_group_name_H-M   'P 1'
#
loop_
_entity.id
_entity.type
_entity.pdbx_description
1 polymer ?
#
loop_
_entity_poly.entity_id
_entity_poly.type
_entity_poly.pdbx_seq_one_letter_code
_entity_poly.pdbx_strand_id
1 'polypeptide(L)'
;GAIDTGTIEARVKVSNPDDPEPLINLYVEDQSASAMRLVSEMMILCGEAIASFGCSKNIPLPYRGHPQSSTSFSAFAHLPEGPARTSTYTKVLRAAELDFRKPIRHGLLGLSGYVQFTSPIRRYLDLLAHYQ
;
A
#
# COMPACT_ATOMS: atom_id res chain seq x y z
N GLY A 1 14.08 -0.53 -6.79
CA GLY A 1 13.64 -1.41 -5.70
C GLY A 1 12.50 -0.75 -4.96
N ALA A 2 11.82 -1.51 -4.09
CA ALA A 2 10.80 -0.99 -3.19
C ALA A 2 11.42 -0.07 -2.11
N ILE A 3 10.63 0.87 -1.59
CA ILE A 3 11.02 1.74 -0.49
C ILE A 3 10.01 1.58 0.64
N ASP A 4 10.50 1.23 1.81
CA ASP A 4 9.68 1.16 3.02
C ASP A 4 9.43 2.58 3.55
N THR A 5 8.16 2.95 3.67
CA THR A 5 7.72 4.20 4.29
C THR A 5 7.01 3.92 5.62
N GLY A 6 7.60 3.07 6.46
CA GLY A 6 7.09 2.71 7.77
C GLY A 6 6.66 3.92 8.60
N THR A 7 5.35 4.16 8.65
CA THR A 7 4.71 5.17 9.49
C THR A 7 4.23 4.54 10.79
N ILE A 8 4.27 5.32 11.87
CA ILE A 8 3.69 4.91 13.15
C ILE A 8 2.17 4.95 13.00
N GLU A 9 1.56 3.78 12.87
CA GLU A 9 0.10 3.65 12.77
C GLU A 9 -0.51 3.48 14.17
N ALA A 10 -1.40 4.39 14.53
CA ALA A 10 -2.17 4.31 15.76
C ALA A 10 -3.39 3.42 15.53
N ARG A 11 -3.60 2.45 16.42
CA ARG A 11 -4.81 1.63 16.46
C ARG A 11 -5.71 2.12 17.57
N VAL A 12 -6.94 2.45 17.19
CA VAL A 12 -7.99 2.95 18.08
C VAL A 12 -8.94 1.81 18.39
N LYS A 13 -9.14 1.50 19.67
CA LYS A 13 -10.14 0.54 20.13
C LYS A 13 -11.11 1.25 21.06
N VAL A 14 -12.37 1.29 20.68
CA VAL A 14 -13.46 1.83 21.50
C VAL A 14 -14.16 0.65 22.18
N SER A 15 -14.28 0.71 23.50
CA SER A 15 -15.01 -0.24 24.32
C SER A 15 -16.27 0.43 24.85
N ASN A 16 -17.39 -0.32 24.87
CA ASN A 16 -18.73 0.16 25.25
C ASN A 16 -19.15 1.43 24.49
N PRO A 17 -19.32 1.34 23.15
CA PRO A 17 -19.58 2.52 22.31
C PRO A 17 -20.90 3.23 22.62
N ASP A 18 -21.84 2.55 23.28
CA ASP A 18 -23.16 3.08 23.61
C ASP A 18 -23.18 3.86 24.94
N ASP A 19 -22.07 3.84 25.71
CA ASP A 19 -21.96 4.59 26.96
C ASP A 19 -21.79 6.10 26.66
N PRO A 20 -22.30 7.00 27.53
CA PRO A 20 -22.13 8.45 27.35
C PRO A 20 -20.65 8.88 27.40
N GLU A 21 -19.80 8.10 28.05
CA GLU A 21 -18.34 8.25 28.05
C GLU A 21 -17.69 6.90 27.69
N PRO A 22 -17.53 6.59 26.39
CA PRO A 22 -16.96 5.32 25.96
C PRO A 22 -15.46 5.27 26.25
N LEU A 23 -14.95 4.08 26.59
CA LEU A 23 -13.53 3.89 26.86
C LEU A 23 -12.75 3.80 25.54
N ILE A 24 -11.85 4.77 25.31
CA ILE A 24 -11.00 4.82 24.11
C ILE A 24 -9.58 4.38 24.47
N ASN A 25 -9.13 3.27 23.88
CA ASN A 25 -7.77 2.77 24.01
C ASN A 25 -6.98 3.05 22.73
N LEU A 26 -5.82 3.67 22.88
CA LEU A 26 -4.88 3.95 21.80
C LEU A 26 -3.61 3.11 22.01
N TYR A 27 -3.19 2.38 20.98
CA TYR A 27 -1.92 1.66 20.99
C TYR A 27 -1.24 1.76 19.63
N VAL A 28 0.06 1.57 19.63
CA VAL A 28 0.87 1.50 18.39
C VAL A 28 1.09 0.03 18.08
N GLU A 29 0.79 -0.37 16.85
CA GLU A 29 1.02 -1.74 16.39
C GLU A 29 2.41 -1.82 15.74
N ASP A 30 3.22 -2.78 16.18
CA ASP A 30 4.57 -2.97 15.66
C ASP A 30 4.54 -3.73 14.32
N GLN A 31 4.40 -2.99 13.22
CA GLN A 31 4.39 -3.55 11.86
C GLN A 31 5.74 -4.20 11.44
N SER A 32 6.80 -4.11 12.26
CA SER A 32 8.11 -4.70 11.94
C SER A 32 8.23 -6.19 12.25
N ALA A 33 7.23 -6.79 12.91
CA ALA A 33 7.21 -8.21 13.23
C ALA A 33 7.33 -9.08 11.96
N SER A 34 8.12 -10.15 12.05
CA SER A 34 8.43 -11.02 10.91
C SER A 34 7.19 -11.60 10.23
N ALA A 35 6.17 -11.98 11.00
CA ALA A 35 4.91 -12.49 10.49
C ALA A 35 4.14 -11.44 9.69
N MET A 36 4.11 -10.18 10.15
CA MET A 36 3.44 -9.09 9.44
C MET A 36 4.15 -8.77 8.13
N ARG A 37 5.48 -8.69 8.16
CA ARG A 37 6.29 -8.51 6.96
C ARG A 37 6.11 -9.65 5.95
N LEU A 38 6.07 -10.90 6.41
CA LEU A 38 5.81 -12.05 5.53
C LEU A 38 4.45 -11.92 4.83
N VAL A 39 3.40 -11.66 5.59
CA VAL A 39 2.05 -11.49 5.04
C VAL A 39 2.01 -10.32 4.07
N SER A 40 2.59 -9.16 4.42
CA SER A 40 2.58 -7.97 3.54
C SER A 40 3.27 -8.26 2.20
N GLU A 41 4.43 -8.90 2.21
CA GLU A 41 5.14 -9.27 0.97
C GLU A 41 4.36 -10.29 0.14
N MET A 42 3.70 -11.27 0.77
CA MET A 42 2.83 -12.21 0.05
C MET A 42 1.62 -11.51 -0.58
N MET A 43 1.05 -10.49 0.07
CA MET A 43 -0.05 -9.70 -0.52
C MET A 43 0.44 -8.85 -1.70
N ILE A 44 1.65 -8.29 -1.62
CA ILE A 44 2.28 -7.53 -2.71
C ILE A 44 2.54 -8.46 -3.91
N LEU A 45 3.13 -9.62 -3.66
CA LEU A 45 3.41 -10.65 -4.67
C LEU A 45 2.12 -11.10 -5.38
N CYS A 46 1.04 -11.34 -4.63
CA CYS A 46 -0.26 -11.68 -5.21
C CYS A 46 -0.75 -10.56 -6.16
N GLY A 47 -0.65 -9.30 -5.75
CA GLY A 47 -1.07 -8.18 -6.58
C GLY A 47 -0.22 -7.99 -7.84
N GLU A 48 1.08 -8.26 -7.78
CA GLU A 48 1.95 -8.30 -8.96
C GLU A 48 1.59 -9.45 -9.91
N ALA A 49 1.35 -10.64 -9.36
CA ALA A 49 0.98 -11.82 -10.14
C ALA A 49 -0.35 -11.61 -10.89
N ILE A 50 -1.36 -11.04 -10.22
CA ILE A 50 -2.66 -10.72 -10.83
C ILE A 50 -2.50 -9.63 -11.89
N ALA A 51 -1.70 -8.59 -11.65
CA ALA A 51 -1.43 -7.57 -12.66
C ALA A 51 -0.75 -8.16 -13.91
N SER A 52 0.24 -9.03 -13.72
CA SER A 52 0.94 -9.72 -14.80
C SER A 52 0.00 -10.65 -15.59
N PHE A 53 -0.84 -11.41 -14.88
CA PHE A 53 -1.84 -12.28 -15.47
C PHE A 53 -2.82 -11.49 -16.32
N GLY A 54 -3.45 -10.46 -15.76
CA GLY A 54 -4.41 -9.61 -16.47
C GLY A 54 -3.81 -8.95 -17.71
N CYS A 55 -2.57 -8.44 -17.60
CA CYS A 55 -1.87 -7.86 -18.74
C CYS A 55 -1.63 -8.90 -19.84
N SER A 56 -1.15 -10.10 -19.49
CA SER A 56 -0.86 -11.16 -20.47
C SER A 56 -2.10 -11.69 -21.18
N LYS A 57 -3.26 -11.62 -20.52
CA LYS A 57 -4.56 -12.09 -21.02
C LYS A 57 -5.44 -10.97 -21.56
N ASN A 58 -4.96 -9.73 -21.56
CA ASN A 58 -5.75 -8.54 -21.91
C ASN A 58 -7.06 -8.42 -21.11
N ILE A 59 -7.03 -8.80 -19.83
CA ILE A 59 -8.16 -8.66 -18.90
C ILE A 59 -8.10 -7.26 -18.29
N PRO A 60 -9.18 -6.47 -18.42
CA PRO A 60 -9.28 -5.19 -17.73
C PRO A 60 -9.34 -5.41 -16.21
N LEU A 61 -8.36 -4.87 -15.48
CA LEU A 61 -8.28 -4.97 -14.02
C LEU A 61 -8.02 -3.58 -13.44
N PRO A 62 -8.38 -3.29 -12.18
CA PRO A 62 -8.09 -2.01 -11.54
C PRO A 62 -6.59 -1.87 -11.22
N TYR A 63 -5.77 -1.64 -12.24
CA TYR A 63 -4.32 -1.46 -12.11
C TYR A 63 -4.04 -0.18 -11.35
N ARG A 64 -3.38 -0.30 -10.21
CA ARG A 64 -3.03 0.80 -9.31
C ARG A 64 -1.54 1.06 -9.36
N GLY A 65 -1.16 2.30 -9.64
CA GLY A 65 0.26 2.69 -9.69
C GLY A 65 0.52 4.01 -9.00
N HIS A 66 1.80 4.27 -8.80
CA HIS A 66 2.33 5.55 -8.29
C HIS A 66 3.40 5.96 -9.30
N PRO A 67 3.10 6.89 -10.23
CA PRO A 67 4.12 7.37 -11.16
C PRO A 67 5.31 7.91 -10.38
N GLN A 68 6.51 7.70 -10.91
CA GLN A 68 7.72 8.11 -10.22
C GLN A 68 7.73 9.63 -10.00
N SER A 69 8.09 10.06 -8.80
CA SER A 69 8.31 11.47 -8.49
C SER A 69 9.47 12.01 -9.31
N SER A 70 9.41 13.29 -9.67
CA SER A 70 10.55 13.99 -10.29
C SER A 70 11.73 14.11 -9.31
N THR A 71 11.44 14.18 -8.02
CA THR A 71 12.44 14.20 -6.95
C THR A 71 12.97 12.79 -6.69
N SER A 72 14.29 12.61 -6.82
CA SER A 72 14.96 11.36 -6.44
C SER A 72 15.00 11.19 -4.93
N PHE A 73 14.76 9.98 -4.44
CA PHE A 73 14.89 9.64 -3.02
C PHE A 73 16.32 9.84 -2.48
N SER A 74 17.34 9.80 -3.35
CA SER A 74 18.73 10.10 -2.99
C SER A 74 18.93 11.53 -2.49
N ALA A 75 18.05 12.47 -2.85
CA ALA A 75 18.10 13.84 -2.35
C ALA A 75 17.99 13.91 -0.82
N PHE A 76 17.37 12.91 -0.19
CA PHE A 76 17.15 12.86 1.26
C PHE A 76 18.13 11.95 2.01
N ALA A 77 19.18 11.46 1.35
CA ALA A 77 20.18 10.58 1.99
C ALA A 77 20.91 11.24 3.18
N HIS A 78 20.95 12.57 3.20
CA HIS A 78 21.55 13.36 4.28
C HIS A 78 20.73 13.36 5.59
N LEU A 79 19.41 13.07 5.52
CA LEU A 79 18.58 12.92 6.71
C LEU A 79 18.90 11.59 7.38
N PRO A 80 18.91 11.43 8.71
CA PRO A 80 19.09 10.13 9.35
C PRO A 80 17.93 9.16 9.06
N GLU A 81 18.16 7.86 9.20
CA GLU A 81 17.08 6.87 9.15
C GLU A 81 16.03 7.11 10.24
N GLY A 82 14.77 6.84 9.93
CA GLY A 82 13.65 7.02 10.83
C GLY A 82 12.57 7.97 10.32
N PRO A 83 11.65 8.42 11.21
CA PRO A 83 10.41 9.09 10.82
C PRO A 83 10.61 10.37 9.99
N ALA A 84 11.70 11.12 10.24
CA ALA A 84 12.00 12.34 9.50
C ALA A 84 12.24 12.04 8.01
N ARG A 85 13.10 11.06 7.69
CA ARG A 85 13.39 10.64 6.30
C ARG A 85 12.18 9.96 5.66
N THR A 86 11.45 9.13 6.40
CA THR A 86 10.20 8.52 5.91
C THR A 86 9.17 9.59 5.53
N SER A 87 9.01 10.63 6.36
CA SER A 87 8.05 11.70 6.11
C SER A 87 8.37 12.51 4.85
N THR A 88 9.65 12.70 4.51
CA THR A 88 10.04 13.39 3.29
C THR A 88 9.80 12.53 2.07
N TYR A 89 10.05 11.22 2.15
CA TYR A 89 9.67 10.27 1.09
C TYR A 89 8.18 10.33 0.79
N THR A 90 7.32 10.22 1.81
CA THR A 90 5.86 10.28 1.63
C THR A 90 5.40 11.61 1.02
N LYS A 91 6.01 12.75 1.42
CA LYS A 91 5.65 14.08 0.89
C LYS A 91 5.95 14.26 -0.59
N VAL A 92 6.94 13.57 -1.14
CA VAL A 92 7.29 13.68 -2.57
C VAL A 92 6.60 12.63 -3.44
N LEU A 93 5.88 11.68 -2.84
CA LEU A 93 5.11 10.70 -3.60
C LEU A 93 4.01 11.39 -4.41
N ARG A 94 3.88 10.98 -5.66
CA ARG A 94 2.70 11.32 -6.46
C ARG A 94 1.49 10.54 -5.94
N ALA A 95 0.31 11.10 -6.17
CA ALA A 95 -0.95 10.44 -5.87
C ALA A 95 -1.04 9.09 -6.61
N ALA A 96 -1.77 8.15 -6.01
CA ALA A 96 -2.09 6.89 -6.66
C ALA A 96 -2.95 7.16 -7.90
N GLU A 97 -2.60 6.52 -9.01
CA GLU A 97 -3.37 6.51 -10.24
C GLU A 97 -3.98 5.12 -10.45
N LEU A 98 -5.10 5.08 -11.16
CA LEU A 98 -5.82 3.85 -11.48
C LEU A 98 -6.19 3.84 -12.97
N ASP A 99 -5.86 2.75 -13.66
CA ASP A 99 -6.21 2.51 -15.06
C ASP A 99 -6.77 1.08 -15.18
N PHE A 100 -7.83 0.91 -15.96
CA PHE A 100 -8.47 -0.40 -16.13
C PHE A 100 -7.97 -1.18 -17.34
N ARG A 101 -7.28 -0.52 -18.26
CA ARG A 101 -6.84 -1.08 -19.54
C ARG A 101 -5.38 -1.50 -19.51
N LYS A 102 -4.53 -0.78 -18.76
CA LYS A 102 -3.08 -0.98 -18.79
C LYS A 102 -2.48 -0.94 -17.39
N PRO A 103 -1.48 -1.81 -17.12
CA PRO A 103 -0.70 -1.72 -15.90
C PRO A 103 0.01 -0.36 -15.76
N ILE A 104 -0.07 0.22 -14.57
CA ILE A 104 0.69 1.41 -14.20
C ILE A 104 1.84 0.99 -13.29
N ARG A 105 3.03 1.52 -13.54
CA ARG A 105 4.20 1.30 -12.69
C ARG A 105 3.92 1.79 -11.26
N HIS A 106 4.28 0.98 -10.28
CA HIS A 106 4.19 1.35 -8.87
C HIS A 106 5.56 1.77 -8.35
N GLY A 107 5.90 3.05 -8.48
CA GLY A 107 7.23 3.59 -8.16
C GLY A 107 7.72 3.27 -6.75
N LEU A 108 6.83 3.27 -5.75
CA LEU A 108 7.18 2.95 -4.37
C LEU A 108 7.45 1.45 -4.13
N LEU A 109 6.69 0.56 -4.79
CA LEU A 109 6.87 -0.89 -4.67
C LEU A 109 7.93 -1.42 -5.64
N GLY A 110 8.35 -0.60 -6.62
CA GLY A 110 9.29 -0.99 -7.66
C GLY A 110 8.70 -1.95 -8.70
N LEU A 111 7.38 -2.09 -8.77
CA LEU A 111 6.69 -3.05 -9.65
C LEU A 111 6.29 -2.42 -11.00
N SER A 112 6.27 -3.22 -12.06
CA SER A 112 5.80 -2.81 -13.39
C SER A 112 4.28 -2.64 -13.46
N GLY A 113 3.55 -3.38 -12.64
CA GLY A 113 2.10 -3.32 -12.49
C GLY A 113 1.66 -3.91 -11.16
N TYR A 114 0.53 -3.42 -10.63
CA TYR A 114 -0.01 -3.89 -9.36
C TYR A 114 -1.53 -3.80 -9.35
N VAL A 115 -2.20 -4.84 -8.87
CA VAL A 115 -3.66 -4.88 -8.67
C VAL A 115 -3.94 -5.30 -7.24
N GLN A 116 -4.80 -4.55 -6.55
CA GLN A 116 -5.26 -4.96 -5.21
C GLN A 116 -6.30 -6.08 -5.37
N PHE A 117 -6.02 -7.25 -4.78
CA PHE A 117 -6.83 -8.46 -4.99
C PHE A 117 -7.13 -9.24 -3.69
N THR A 118 -6.42 -8.96 -2.60
CA THR A 118 -6.38 -9.81 -1.40
C THR A 118 -7.36 -9.43 -0.31
N SER A 119 -8.30 -8.51 -0.57
CA SER A 119 -9.27 -8.04 0.42
C SER A 119 -10.67 -7.78 -0.15
N PRO A 120 -11.29 -8.73 -0.91
CA PRO A 120 -12.58 -8.52 -1.56
C PRO A 120 -13.75 -8.29 -0.59
N ILE A 121 -13.67 -8.80 0.65
CA ILE A 121 -14.71 -8.61 1.68
C ILE A 121 -14.87 -7.12 2.07
N ARG A 122 -13.79 -6.34 2.04
CA ARG A 122 -13.75 -4.96 2.53
C ARG A 122 -13.39 -3.91 1.48
N ARG A 123 -13.04 -4.32 0.25
CA ARG A 123 -12.70 -3.44 -0.86
C ARG A 123 -13.44 -3.87 -2.12
N TYR A 124 -14.31 -3.00 -2.63
CA TYR A 124 -15.08 -3.26 -3.83
C TYR A 124 -14.20 -3.44 -5.09
N LEU A 125 -13.08 -2.71 -5.20
CA LEU A 125 -12.17 -2.87 -6.34
C LEU A 125 -11.51 -4.26 -6.38
N ASP A 126 -11.16 -4.82 -5.22
CA ASP A 126 -10.70 -6.20 -5.15
C ASP A 126 -11.81 -7.15 -5.58
N LEU A 127 -13.05 -6.97 -5.10
CA LEU A 127 -14.18 -7.79 -5.52
C LEU A 127 -14.43 -7.73 -7.03
N LEU A 128 -14.33 -6.53 -7.62
CA LEU A 128 -14.43 -6.35 -9.07
C LEU A 128 -13.31 -7.09 -9.81
N ALA A 129 -12.08 -7.05 -9.30
CA ALA A 129 -10.97 -7.80 -9.87
C ALA A 129 -11.19 -9.33 -9.79
N HIS A 130 -11.82 -9.84 -8.73
CA HIS A 130 -12.21 -11.27 -8.62
C HIS A 130 -13.28 -11.68 -9.64
N TYR A 131 -14.11 -10.72 -10.09
CA TYR A 131 -15.17 -10.99 -11.06
C TYR A 131 -14.67 -11.09 -12.51
N GLN A 132 -13.53 -10.46 -12.83
CA GLN A 132 -12.93 -10.46 -14.17
C GLN A 132 -12.16 -11.75 -14.44
#